data_AF-A0A1F3J3C9-F1
#
_entry.id   AF-A0A1F3J3C9-F1
#
_cell.length_a   1.000
_cell.length_b   1.000
_cell.length_c   1.000
_cell.angle_alpha   90.00
_cell.angle_beta   90.00
_cell.angle_gamma   90.00
#
_symmetry.space_group_name_H-M   'P 1'
#
loop_
_entity.id
_entity.type
_entity.pdbx_description
1 polymer ?
#
loop_
_entity_poly.entity_id
_entity_poly.type
_entity_poly.pdbx_seq_one_letter_code
_entity_poly.pdbx_strand_id
1 'polypeptide(L)'
;MVENSGSLYERLMADIHMQEGLSACINCGTCTAICPAAMFYKYDPREIAIAVGSRDEQTIEDLLKSDTIWACGECMSCKTRCPRGNAPGLIIIALRVLSEETGYFVESEKGRQVLALKRMIGESILDNGYCMWFDHINLEMFPEQGPTWQWVRDNASEVLDKTGASYRKDSAGALRKIPQKDLDELKRIFDVTGGTKRYETIEEFSRMKAGEMGLQFDETKDCEYFKHIYSYNSHKLENE
;
A
#
# COMPACT_ATOMS: atom_id res chain seq x y z
N MET A 1 -0.23 6.65 -23.99
CA MET A 1 0.45 5.54 -23.28
C MET A 1 1.93 5.76 -23.50
N VAL A 2 2.72 6.00 -22.45
CA VAL A 2 4.19 6.00 -22.61
C VAL A 2 4.57 4.53 -22.65
N GLU A 3 4.89 4.02 -23.84
CA GLU A 3 5.54 2.74 -24.02
C GLU A 3 6.91 2.82 -23.33
N ASN A 4 6.98 2.44 -22.05
CA ASN A 4 8.24 2.27 -21.35
C ASN A 4 8.88 0.97 -21.84
N SER A 5 9.53 1.03 -23.01
CA SER A 5 10.19 -0.08 -23.71
C SER A 5 11.56 -0.47 -23.10
N GLY A 6 11.77 -0.18 -21.81
CA GLY A 6 13.02 -0.48 -21.10
C GLY A 6 12.92 -1.76 -20.28
N SER A 7 14.06 -2.33 -19.90
CA SER A 7 14.13 -3.48 -19.00
C SER A 7 13.52 -3.13 -17.61
N LEU A 8 13.13 -4.13 -16.83
CA LEU A 8 12.63 -3.92 -15.45
C LEU A 8 13.68 -3.20 -14.61
N TYR A 9 14.97 -3.56 -14.76
CA TYR A 9 16.05 -2.87 -14.07
C TYR A 9 16.17 -1.39 -14.47
N GLU A 10 16.08 -1.07 -15.77
CA GLU A 10 16.13 0.31 -16.25
C GLU A 10 14.98 1.15 -15.70
N ARG A 11 13.77 0.56 -15.65
CA ARG A 11 12.59 1.19 -15.05
C ARG A 11 12.76 1.40 -13.54
N LEU A 12 13.30 0.43 -12.81
CA LEU A 12 13.62 0.61 -11.38
C LEU A 12 14.61 1.76 -11.17
N MET A 13 15.66 1.84 -11.97
CA MET A 13 16.68 2.88 -11.84
C MET A 13 16.18 4.29 -12.18
N ALA A 14 15.04 4.42 -12.86
CA ALA A 14 14.37 5.70 -13.06
C ALA A 14 13.70 6.24 -11.77
N ASP A 15 13.41 5.37 -10.80
CA ASP A 15 12.83 5.75 -9.51
C ASP A 15 13.91 6.30 -8.56
N ILE A 16 13.65 7.47 -7.97
CA ILE A 16 14.57 8.14 -7.04
C ILE A 16 14.88 7.29 -5.81
N HIS A 17 13.91 6.53 -5.30
CA HIS A 17 14.11 5.63 -4.17
C HIS A 17 15.09 4.51 -4.52
N MET A 18 15.10 4.04 -5.77
CA MET A 18 16.08 3.05 -6.21
C MET A 18 17.48 3.65 -6.28
N GLN A 19 17.61 4.86 -6.85
CA GLN A 19 18.89 5.58 -6.96
C GLN A 19 19.51 5.86 -5.58
N GLU A 20 18.70 6.22 -4.58
CA GLU A 20 19.16 6.46 -3.21
C GLU A 20 19.23 5.20 -2.34
N GLY A 21 18.52 4.15 -2.76
CA GLY A 21 18.34 2.90 -2.03
C GLY A 21 19.48 1.92 -2.21
N LEU A 22 20.08 1.84 -3.39
CA LEU A 22 21.18 0.92 -3.69
C LEU A 22 22.45 1.69 -4.08
N SER A 23 23.48 1.59 -3.25
CA SER A 23 24.78 2.24 -3.48
C SER A 23 25.90 1.21 -3.66
N ALA A 24 26.42 0.64 -2.58
CA ALA A 24 27.53 -0.33 -2.61
C ALA A 24 27.27 -1.44 -1.60
N CYS A 25 26.24 -2.25 -1.83
CA CYS A 25 25.91 -3.39 -0.98
C CYS A 25 27.11 -4.36 -0.91
N ILE A 26 27.49 -4.75 0.31
CA ILE A 26 28.59 -5.70 0.58
C ILE A 26 28.06 -6.99 1.25
N ASN A 27 26.75 -7.23 1.16
CA ASN A 27 26.11 -8.43 1.67
C ASN A 27 26.36 -8.73 3.19
N CYS A 28 26.43 -7.68 4.03
CA CYS A 28 26.86 -7.83 5.43
C CYS A 28 25.78 -8.24 6.44
N GLY A 29 24.49 -8.26 6.09
CA GLY A 29 23.42 -8.69 7.03
C GLY A 29 22.88 -7.64 8.00
N THR A 30 23.46 -6.44 8.07
CA THR A 30 23.02 -5.41 9.04
C THR A 30 21.56 -5.01 8.86
N CYS A 31 21.08 -4.92 7.61
CA CYS A 31 19.68 -4.59 7.33
C CYS A 31 18.72 -5.68 7.81
N THR A 32 19.10 -6.95 7.70
CA THR A 32 18.33 -8.11 8.18
C THR A 32 18.29 -8.13 9.70
N ALA A 33 19.44 -7.98 10.35
CA ALA A 33 19.58 -8.05 11.80
C ALA A 33 18.76 -6.98 12.56
N ILE A 34 18.51 -5.81 11.94
CA ILE A 34 17.69 -4.76 12.54
C ILE A 34 16.23 -4.79 12.05
N CYS A 35 15.88 -5.64 11.10
CA CYS A 35 14.56 -5.58 10.48
C CYS A 35 13.50 -6.17 11.44
N PRO A 36 12.47 -5.42 11.83
CA PRO A 36 11.39 -5.99 12.63
C PRO A 36 10.62 -7.07 11.88
N ALA A 37 10.41 -6.91 10.58
CA ALA A 37 9.74 -7.92 9.76
C ALA A 37 10.51 -9.25 9.70
N ALA A 38 11.85 -9.21 9.68
CA ALA A 38 12.68 -10.41 9.72
C ALA A 38 12.59 -11.20 11.04
N MET A 39 12.11 -10.57 12.12
CA MET A 39 11.88 -11.28 13.39
C MET A 39 10.63 -12.15 13.37
N PHE A 40 9.62 -11.78 12.58
CA PHE A 40 8.30 -12.44 12.58
C PHE A 40 8.01 -13.21 11.28
N TYR A 41 8.68 -12.84 10.19
CA TYR A 41 8.46 -13.41 8.87
C TYR A 41 9.73 -14.00 8.26
N LYS A 42 9.55 -14.92 7.31
CA LYS A 42 10.57 -15.45 6.40
C LYS A 42 11.01 -14.35 5.43
N TYR A 43 11.75 -13.37 5.97
CA TYR A 43 12.03 -12.11 5.30
C TYR A 43 13.48 -11.68 5.48
N ASP A 44 14.19 -11.50 4.37
CA ASP A 44 15.55 -10.97 4.36
C ASP A 44 15.67 -9.76 3.40
N PRO A 45 15.69 -8.51 3.90
CA PRO A 45 15.86 -7.33 3.05
C PRO A 45 17.24 -7.24 2.38
N ARG A 46 18.23 -8.02 2.84
CA ARG A 46 19.54 -8.14 2.19
C ARG A 46 19.42 -8.90 0.87
N GLU A 47 18.70 -10.01 0.86
CA GLU A 47 18.51 -10.82 -0.34
C GLU A 47 17.80 -10.03 -1.44
N ILE A 48 16.85 -9.15 -1.09
CA ILE A 48 16.23 -8.21 -2.04
C ILE A 48 17.28 -7.27 -2.66
N ALA A 49 18.18 -6.72 -1.84
CA ALA A 49 19.24 -5.83 -2.35
C ALA A 49 20.25 -6.57 -3.24
N ILE A 50 20.56 -7.83 -2.96
CA ILE A 50 21.41 -8.68 -3.81
C ILE A 50 20.69 -8.98 -5.14
N ALA A 51 19.43 -9.39 -5.07
CA ALA A 51 18.60 -9.75 -6.19
C ALA A 51 18.43 -8.58 -7.18
N VAL A 52 18.15 -7.37 -6.69
CA VAL A 52 18.11 -6.18 -7.57
C VAL A 52 19.52 -5.80 -8.05
N GLY A 53 20.54 -5.99 -7.21
CA GLY A 53 21.93 -5.70 -7.54
C GLY A 53 22.53 -6.61 -8.62
N SER A 54 21.98 -7.81 -8.82
CA SER A 54 22.40 -8.73 -9.89
C SER A 54 22.02 -8.23 -11.28
N ARG A 55 21.02 -7.34 -11.37
CA ARG A 55 20.43 -6.83 -12.62
C ARG A 55 19.83 -7.92 -13.50
N ASP A 56 19.54 -9.07 -12.91
CA ASP A 56 18.90 -10.17 -13.61
C ASP A 56 17.39 -9.92 -13.71
N GLU A 57 16.90 -9.83 -14.94
CA GLU A 57 15.51 -9.46 -15.22
C GLU A 57 14.52 -10.48 -14.65
N GLN A 58 14.83 -11.79 -14.74
CA GLN A 58 13.98 -12.83 -14.19
C GLN A 58 13.90 -12.74 -12.67
N THR A 59 15.04 -12.54 -12.01
CA THR A 59 15.11 -12.35 -10.55
C THR A 59 14.29 -11.14 -10.10
N ILE A 60 14.35 -10.03 -10.85
CA ILE A 60 13.54 -8.84 -10.57
C ILE A 60 12.05 -9.14 -10.77
N GLU A 61 11.67 -9.78 -11.88
CA GLU A 61 10.28 -10.17 -12.15
C GLU A 61 9.71 -11.07 -11.05
N ASP A 62 10.49 -12.06 -10.59
CA ASP A 62 10.11 -12.96 -9.51
C ASP A 62 9.87 -12.18 -8.20
N LEU A 63 10.70 -11.18 -7.89
CA LEU A 63 10.47 -10.30 -6.75
C LEU A 63 9.16 -9.50 -6.88
N LEU A 64 8.88 -8.94 -8.06
CA LEU A 64 7.69 -8.14 -8.32
C LEU A 64 6.39 -8.94 -8.17
N LYS A 65 6.43 -10.25 -8.43
CA LYS A 65 5.29 -11.19 -8.24
C LYS A 65 5.22 -11.80 -6.83
N SER A 66 6.27 -11.64 -6.03
CA SER A 66 6.37 -12.28 -4.72
C SER A 66 5.64 -11.52 -3.61
N ASP A 67 5.30 -12.23 -2.54
CA ASP A 67 4.84 -11.63 -1.28
C ASP A 67 5.97 -10.94 -0.51
N THR A 68 7.23 -11.26 -0.82
CA THR A 68 8.40 -10.82 -0.05
C THR A 68 8.49 -9.31 0.02
N ILE A 69 8.28 -8.59 -1.09
CA ILE A 69 8.37 -7.12 -1.09
C ILE A 69 7.28 -6.46 -0.22
N TRP A 70 6.19 -7.15 0.07
CA TRP A 70 5.05 -6.63 0.86
C TRP A 70 5.23 -6.80 2.37
N ALA A 71 6.20 -7.59 2.82
CA ALA A 71 6.51 -7.76 4.25
C ALA A 71 7.22 -6.54 4.89
N CYS A 72 7.80 -5.65 4.08
CA CYS A 72 8.48 -4.46 4.59
C CYS A 72 7.49 -3.47 5.23
N GLY A 73 7.73 -3.12 6.49
CA GLY A 73 6.98 -2.05 7.17
C GLY A 73 7.51 -0.63 6.93
N GLU A 74 8.45 -0.45 5.98
CA GLU A 74 9.01 0.86 5.59
C GLU A 74 9.52 1.73 6.76
N CYS A 75 9.96 1.11 7.87
CA CYS A 75 10.40 1.82 9.08
C CYS A 75 11.76 2.53 8.96
N MET A 76 12.45 2.35 7.82
CA MET A 76 13.77 2.94 7.50
C MET A 76 14.91 2.61 8.47
N SER A 77 14.75 1.63 9.37
CA SER A 77 15.82 1.16 10.26
C SER A 77 17.08 0.70 9.52
N CYS A 78 16.92 0.18 8.30
CA CYS A 78 18.04 -0.26 7.46
C CYS A 78 18.89 0.90 6.93
N LYS A 79 18.31 2.08 6.63
CA LYS A 79 19.03 3.25 6.13
C LYS A 79 20.03 3.77 7.15
N THR A 80 19.61 3.86 8.41
CA THR A 80 20.41 4.50 9.46
C THR A 80 21.61 3.66 9.93
N ARG A 81 21.67 2.38 9.54
CA ARG A 81 22.64 1.41 10.05
C ARG A 81 23.52 0.80 8.98
N CYS A 82 23.17 0.94 7.70
CA CYS A 82 23.99 0.38 6.63
C CYS A 82 25.36 1.08 6.58
N PRO A 83 26.49 0.35 6.75
CA PRO A 83 27.82 0.95 6.69
C PRO A 83 28.22 1.46 5.29
N ARG A 84 27.41 1.13 4.29
CA ARG A 84 27.61 1.51 2.88
C ARG A 84 26.49 2.40 2.32
N GLY A 85 25.63 2.92 3.20
CA GLY A 85 24.58 3.88 2.82
C GLY A 85 23.38 3.30 2.07
N ASN A 86 23.30 1.98 1.86
CA ASN A 86 22.15 1.33 1.25
C ASN A 86 20.91 1.43 2.15
N ALA A 87 19.74 1.41 1.52
CA ALA A 87 18.45 1.46 2.15
C ALA A 87 17.49 0.48 1.45
N PRO A 88 17.51 -0.80 1.81
CA PRO A 88 16.55 -1.78 1.29
C PRO A 88 15.09 -1.30 1.34
N GLY A 89 14.69 -0.54 2.36
CA GLY A 89 13.35 0.07 2.43
C GLY A 89 13.01 0.96 1.22
N LEU A 90 13.96 1.74 0.72
CA LEU A 90 13.77 2.56 -0.48
C LEU A 90 13.74 1.71 -1.76
N ILE A 91 14.59 0.68 -1.85
CA ILE A 91 14.56 -0.30 -2.96
C ILE A 91 13.17 -0.96 -3.04
N ILE A 92 12.59 -1.31 -1.90
CA ILE A 92 11.28 -1.97 -1.83
C ILE A 92 10.14 -1.03 -2.22
N ILE A 93 10.20 0.26 -1.86
CA ILE A 93 9.23 1.27 -2.34
C ILE A 93 9.21 1.29 -3.87
N ALA A 94 10.39 1.37 -4.51
CA ALA A 94 10.50 1.34 -5.97
C ALA A 94 9.98 0.03 -6.58
N LEU A 95 10.29 -1.12 -5.96
CA LEU A 95 9.76 -2.42 -6.40
C LEU A 95 8.23 -2.49 -6.31
N ARG A 96 7.61 -1.99 -5.24
CA ARG A 96 6.15 -1.97 -5.09
C ARG A 96 5.49 -1.10 -6.16
N VAL A 97 6.04 0.10 -6.41
CA VAL A 97 5.58 0.98 -7.49
C VAL A 97 5.65 0.28 -8.83
N LEU A 98 6.80 -0.33 -9.17
CA LEU A 98 6.95 -1.04 -10.44
C LEU A 98 6.01 -2.25 -10.54
N SER A 99 5.83 -3.00 -9.45
CA SER A 99 4.92 -4.16 -9.39
C SER A 99 3.46 -3.76 -9.65
N GLU A 100 3.04 -2.59 -9.17
CA GLU A 100 1.72 -2.02 -9.47
C GLU A 100 1.62 -1.56 -10.92
N GLU A 101 2.63 -0.87 -11.45
CA GLU A 101 2.65 -0.39 -12.84
C GLU A 101 2.62 -1.52 -13.87
N THR A 102 3.30 -2.64 -13.59
CA THR A 102 3.33 -3.81 -14.49
C THR A 102 2.15 -4.76 -14.27
N GLY A 103 1.38 -4.57 -13.21
CA GLY A 103 0.32 -5.48 -12.80
C GLY A 103 0.79 -6.72 -12.04
N TYR A 104 2.09 -6.92 -11.83
CA TYR A 104 2.62 -8.10 -11.13
C TYR A 104 2.16 -8.22 -9.67
N PHE A 105 1.71 -7.12 -9.06
CA PHE A 105 1.18 -7.15 -7.69
C PHE A 105 0.00 -8.12 -7.53
N VAL A 106 -0.75 -8.41 -8.62
CA VAL A 106 -1.90 -9.32 -8.57
C VAL A 106 -1.51 -10.79 -8.47
N GLU A 107 -0.26 -11.14 -8.76
CA GLU A 107 0.29 -12.49 -8.56
C GLU A 107 0.64 -12.76 -7.10
N SER A 108 0.87 -11.69 -6.33
CA SER A 108 1.10 -11.77 -4.89
C SER A 108 -0.23 -11.81 -4.13
N GLU A 109 -0.29 -12.63 -3.08
CA GLU A 109 -1.42 -12.56 -2.14
C GLU A 109 -1.44 -11.21 -1.42
N LYS A 110 -0.29 -10.78 -0.89
CA LYS A 110 -0.18 -9.49 -0.18
C LYS A 110 -0.28 -8.30 -1.13
N GLY A 111 0.26 -8.42 -2.34
CA GLY A 111 0.14 -7.38 -3.36
C GLY A 111 -1.31 -7.07 -3.71
N ARG A 112 -2.16 -8.10 -3.90
CA ARG A 112 -3.60 -7.91 -4.17
C ARG A 112 -4.32 -7.07 -3.11
N GLN A 113 -3.84 -7.03 -1.87
CA GLN A 113 -4.43 -6.24 -0.79
C GLN A 113 -4.24 -4.71 -0.98
N VAL A 114 -3.39 -4.28 -1.92
CA VAL A 114 -3.30 -2.87 -2.34
C VAL A 114 -4.65 -2.34 -2.83
N LEU A 115 -5.48 -3.15 -3.49
CA LEU A 115 -6.84 -2.73 -3.87
C LEU A 115 -7.68 -2.37 -2.64
N ALA A 116 -7.56 -3.14 -1.56
CA ALA A 116 -8.27 -2.86 -0.31
C ALA A 116 -7.80 -1.54 0.30
N LEU A 117 -6.49 -1.28 0.34
CA LEU A 117 -5.93 -0.02 0.81
C LEU A 117 -6.37 1.17 -0.07
N LYS A 118 -6.35 1.00 -1.40
CA LYS A 118 -6.80 2.02 -2.36
C LYS A 118 -8.26 2.39 -2.10
N ARG A 119 -9.17 1.42 -2.01
CA ARG A 119 -10.60 1.70 -1.83
C ARG A 119 -10.92 2.21 -0.42
N MET A 120 -10.33 1.64 0.62
CA MET A 120 -10.65 2.01 2.00
C MET A 120 -10.06 3.35 2.42
N ILE A 121 -8.79 3.59 2.08
CA ILE A 121 -8.04 4.75 2.53
C ILE A 121 -7.89 5.76 1.39
N GLY A 122 -7.46 5.31 0.22
CA GLY A 122 -7.18 6.18 -0.93
C GLY A 122 -8.39 6.97 -1.41
N GLU A 123 -9.52 6.29 -1.64
CA GLU A 123 -10.77 6.96 -2.03
C GLU A 123 -11.32 7.85 -0.92
N SER A 124 -11.17 7.44 0.35
CA SER A 124 -11.63 8.24 1.50
C SER A 124 -10.96 9.62 1.55
N ILE A 125 -9.68 9.70 1.14
CA ILE A 125 -8.95 10.96 1.03
C ILE A 125 -9.59 11.86 -0.05
N LEU A 126 -10.00 11.31 -1.19
CA LEU A 126 -10.59 12.08 -2.28
C LEU A 126 -12.05 12.48 -2.00
N ASP A 127 -12.80 11.61 -1.32
CA ASP A 127 -14.23 11.82 -1.05
C ASP A 127 -14.46 12.73 0.16
N ASN A 128 -13.62 12.59 1.19
CA ASN A 128 -13.84 13.23 2.49
C ASN A 128 -12.67 14.09 2.96
N GLY A 129 -11.51 14.02 2.30
CA GLY A 129 -10.28 14.68 2.74
C GLY A 129 -9.58 13.99 3.92
N TYR A 130 -9.99 12.77 4.27
CA TYR A 130 -9.44 12.00 5.39
C TYR A 130 -9.07 10.58 4.97
N CYS A 131 -7.86 10.14 5.36
CA CYS A 131 -7.44 8.74 5.21
C CYS A 131 -8.39 7.77 5.92
N MET A 132 -8.77 8.14 7.15
CA MET A 132 -9.71 7.38 7.97
C MET A 132 -10.91 8.28 8.25
N TRP A 133 -12.03 7.97 7.60
CA TRP A 133 -13.29 8.64 7.87
C TRP A 133 -14.11 7.87 8.90
N PHE A 134 -14.57 8.58 9.94
CA PHE A 134 -15.26 7.98 11.09
C PHE A 134 -16.41 7.04 10.68
N ASP A 135 -17.18 7.44 9.66
CA ASP A 135 -18.36 6.68 9.25
C ASP A 135 -18.05 5.38 8.50
N HIS A 136 -16.84 5.26 7.93
CA HIS A 136 -16.42 4.06 7.21
C HIS A 136 -16.08 2.90 8.14
N ILE A 137 -15.80 3.16 9.42
CA ILE A 137 -15.40 2.14 10.39
C ILE A 137 -16.67 1.49 10.96
N ASN A 138 -17.20 0.47 10.29
CA ASN A 138 -18.38 -0.28 10.73
C ASN A 138 -18.00 -1.69 11.26
N LEU A 139 -18.91 -2.34 11.99
CA LEU A 139 -18.65 -3.66 12.58
C LEU A 139 -18.67 -4.83 11.58
N GLU A 140 -19.19 -4.63 10.37
CA GLU A 140 -19.13 -5.65 9.32
C GLU A 140 -17.70 -5.84 8.83
N MET A 141 -16.98 -4.72 8.62
CA MET A 141 -15.59 -4.72 8.18
C MET A 141 -14.57 -4.75 9.32
N PHE A 142 -14.94 -4.20 10.49
CA PHE A 142 -14.06 -4.03 11.65
C PHE A 142 -14.72 -4.61 12.92
N PRO A 143 -14.94 -5.93 12.97
CA PRO A 143 -15.62 -6.57 14.11
C PRO A 143 -14.86 -6.41 15.43
N GLU A 144 -13.54 -6.20 15.38
CA GLU A 144 -12.68 -6.01 16.55
C GLU A 144 -12.99 -4.72 17.34
N GLN A 145 -13.69 -3.76 16.74
CA GLN A 145 -14.12 -2.54 17.43
C GLN A 145 -15.21 -2.81 18.48
N GLY A 146 -15.98 -3.89 18.30
CA GLY A 146 -16.96 -4.37 19.27
C GLY A 146 -18.19 -3.46 19.49
N PRO A 147 -19.11 -3.86 20.37
CA PRO A 147 -20.40 -3.19 20.56
C PRO A 147 -20.29 -1.75 21.10
N THR A 148 -19.23 -1.45 21.87
CA THR A 148 -18.97 -0.09 22.36
C THR A 148 -18.78 0.89 21.21
N TRP A 149 -18.08 0.47 20.15
CA TRP A 149 -17.90 1.31 18.97
C TRP A 149 -19.21 1.57 18.22
N GLN A 150 -20.07 0.56 18.10
CA GLN A 150 -21.39 0.75 17.50
C GLN A 150 -22.21 1.79 18.26
N TRP A 151 -22.20 1.73 19.59
CA TRP A 151 -22.85 2.76 20.42
C TRP A 151 -22.24 4.14 20.19
N VAL A 152 -20.92 4.25 20.06
CA VAL A 152 -20.25 5.53 19.75
C VAL A 152 -20.69 6.07 18.38
N ARG A 153 -20.86 5.21 17.37
CA ARG A 153 -21.37 5.63 16.05
C ARG A 153 -22.82 6.08 16.09
N ASP A 154 -23.68 5.33 16.78
CA ASP A 154 -25.10 5.66 16.92
C ASP A 154 -25.29 7.01 17.65
N ASN A 155 -24.32 7.41 18.48
CA ASN A 155 -24.30 8.65 19.25
C ASN A 155 -23.20 9.64 18.80
N ALA A 156 -22.69 9.51 17.57
CA ALA A 156 -21.47 10.17 17.12
C ALA A 156 -21.48 11.68 17.31
N SER A 157 -22.59 12.34 16.96
CA SER A 157 -22.73 13.80 17.10
C SER A 157 -22.53 14.27 18.54
N GLU A 158 -23.12 13.60 19.52
CA GLU A 158 -22.99 13.98 20.94
C GLU A 158 -21.59 13.66 21.48
N VAL A 159 -21.07 12.46 21.16
CA VAL A 159 -19.76 12.02 21.64
C VAL A 159 -18.64 12.89 21.08
N LEU A 160 -18.66 13.17 19.77
CA LEU A 160 -17.63 13.95 19.09
C LEU A 160 -17.73 15.45 19.42
N ASP A 161 -18.92 15.98 19.71
CA ASP A 161 -19.05 17.36 20.19
C ASP A 161 -18.39 17.54 21.57
N LYS A 162 -18.52 16.55 22.47
CA LYS A 162 -17.85 16.56 23.78
C LYS A 162 -16.32 16.52 23.70
N THR A 163 -15.75 16.00 22.62
CA THR A 163 -14.29 16.02 22.39
C THR A 163 -13.82 17.30 21.70
N GLY A 164 -14.73 18.21 21.33
CA GLY A 164 -14.43 19.43 20.58
C GLY A 164 -14.22 19.19 19.08
N ALA A 165 -14.60 18.04 18.54
CA ALA A 165 -14.52 17.79 17.11
C ALA A 165 -15.58 18.58 16.33
N SER A 166 -15.21 18.99 15.12
CA SER A 166 -16.11 19.68 14.19
C SER A 166 -16.81 18.67 13.27
N TYR A 167 -17.23 17.51 13.80
CA TYR A 167 -17.77 16.39 13.02
C TYR A 167 -18.88 16.83 12.05
N ARG A 168 -18.60 16.74 10.75
CA ARG A 168 -19.48 17.17 9.63
C ARG A 168 -19.90 18.66 9.66
N LYS A 169 -19.23 19.49 10.44
CA LYS A 169 -19.48 20.94 10.52
C LYS A 169 -18.58 21.70 9.55
N ASP A 170 -19.03 22.87 9.11
CA ASP A 170 -18.28 23.82 8.26
C ASP A 170 -17.29 24.69 9.07
N SER A 171 -16.93 24.26 10.29
CA SER A 171 -15.98 24.94 11.19
C SER A 171 -14.63 24.24 11.24
N ALA A 172 -13.58 24.96 11.67
CA ALA A 172 -12.27 24.35 11.91
C ALA A 172 -12.35 23.28 13.01
N GLY A 173 -11.58 22.20 12.86
CA GLY A 173 -11.52 21.09 13.84
C GLY A 173 -11.36 19.73 13.19
N ALA A 174 -11.21 18.70 14.03
CA ALA A 174 -11.16 17.31 13.60
C ALA A 174 -12.50 16.88 12.97
N LEU A 175 -12.45 16.00 11.97
CA LEU A 175 -13.61 15.44 11.24
C LEU A 175 -14.55 16.51 10.63
N ARG A 176 -14.04 17.71 10.36
CA ARG A 176 -14.80 18.77 9.71
C ARG A 176 -15.21 18.38 8.31
N LYS A 177 -16.29 19.00 7.82
CA LYS A 177 -16.63 18.90 6.41
C LYS A 177 -15.58 19.66 5.59
N ILE A 178 -14.93 18.97 4.67
CA ILE A 178 -13.97 19.60 3.76
C ILE A 178 -14.75 20.26 2.61
N PRO A 179 -14.51 21.54 2.30
CA PRO A 179 -15.15 22.22 1.18
C PRO A 179 -14.91 21.49 -0.15
N GLN A 180 -15.94 21.41 -1.00
CA GLN A 180 -15.84 20.73 -2.30
C GLN A 180 -14.68 21.27 -3.16
N LYS A 181 -14.47 22.59 -3.15
CA LYS A 181 -13.36 23.22 -3.88
C LYS A 181 -11.97 22.69 -3.48
N ASP A 182 -11.80 22.30 -2.21
CA ASP A 182 -10.52 21.81 -1.67
C ASP A 182 -10.37 20.32 -2.05
N LEU A 183 -11.46 19.55 -2.06
CA LEU A 183 -11.48 18.18 -2.58
C LEU A 183 -11.20 18.15 -4.09
N ASP A 184 -11.76 19.07 -4.86
CA ASP A 184 -11.50 19.21 -6.30
C ASP A 184 -10.03 19.57 -6.56
N GLU A 185 -9.42 20.41 -5.71
CA GLU A 185 -7.99 20.70 -5.77
C GLU A 185 -7.14 19.47 -5.46
N LEU A 186 -7.51 18.71 -4.43
CA LEU A 186 -6.85 17.45 -4.10
C LEU A 186 -6.93 16.44 -5.25
N LYS A 187 -8.11 16.31 -5.89
CA LYS A 187 -8.28 15.47 -7.08
C LYS A 187 -7.37 15.92 -8.23
N ARG A 188 -7.27 17.23 -8.49
CA ARG A 188 -6.36 17.77 -9.51
C ARG A 188 -4.90 17.45 -9.20
N ILE A 189 -4.48 17.49 -7.94
CA ILE A 189 -3.12 17.06 -7.54
C ILE A 189 -2.91 15.59 -7.91
N PHE A 190 -3.87 14.71 -7.62
CA PHE A 190 -3.79 13.30 -8.01
C PHE A 190 -3.73 13.10 -9.53
N ASP A 191 -4.47 13.91 -10.30
CA ASP A 191 -4.44 13.85 -11.76
C ASP A 191 -3.07 14.25 -12.32
N VAL A 192 -2.48 15.36 -11.86
CA VAL A 192 -1.20 15.86 -12.41
C VAL A 192 0.02 15.08 -11.93
N THR A 193 -0.04 14.47 -10.75
CA THR A 193 1.05 13.66 -10.19
C THR A 193 1.00 12.20 -10.63
N GLY A 194 -0.05 11.78 -11.33
CA GLY A 194 -0.25 10.40 -11.77
C GLY A 194 -0.90 9.48 -10.73
N GLY A 195 -1.32 10.00 -9.57
CA GLY A 195 -2.04 9.25 -8.54
C GLY A 195 -3.37 8.67 -9.05
N THR A 196 -4.13 9.42 -9.84
CA THR A 196 -5.37 8.93 -10.47
C THR A 196 -5.09 7.75 -11.40
N LYS A 197 -4.08 7.89 -12.28
CA LYS A 197 -3.68 6.82 -13.19
C LYS A 197 -3.27 5.56 -12.42
N ARG A 198 -2.52 5.71 -11.32
CA ARG A 198 -2.14 4.59 -10.45
C ARG A 198 -3.36 3.86 -9.88
N TYR A 199 -4.38 4.59 -9.43
CA TYR A 199 -5.62 4.00 -8.94
C TYR A 199 -6.40 3.26 -10.03
N GLU A 200 -6.48 3.83 -11.23
CA GLU A 200 -7.08 3.18 -12.40
C GLU A 200 -6.33 1.89 -12.77
N THR A 201 -5.00 1.91 -12.77
CA THR A 201 -4.15 0.73 -13.03
C THR A 201 -4.38 -0.39 -12.01
N ILE A 202 -4.47 -0.05 -10.72
CA ILE A 202 -4.77 -1.04 -9.66
C ILE A 202 -6.14 -1.68 -9.89
N GLU A 203 -7.15 -0.88 -10.23
CA GLU A 203 -8.51 -1.35 -10.53
C GLU A 203 -8.54 -2.26 -11.76
N GLU A 204 -7.86 -1.88 -12.84
CA GLU A 204 -7.81 -2.64 -14.10
C GLU A 204 -7.19 -4.02 -13.90
N PHE A 205 -5.97 -4.10 -13.35
CA PHE A 205 -5.32 -5.39 -13.12
C PHE A 205 -6.07 -6.25 -12.08
N SER A 206 -6.66 -5.62 -11.06
CA SER A 206 -7.48 -6.36 -10.09
C SER A 206 -8.74 -6.96 -10.71
N ARG A 207 -9.39 -6.24 -11.63
CA ARG A 207 -10.55 -6.75 -12.37
C ARG A 207 -10.18 -7.95 -13.23
N MET A 208 -9.05 -7.89 -13.92
CA MET A 208 -8.53 -9.03 -14.71
C MET A 208 -8.28 -10.23 -13.79
N LYS A 209 -7.60 -10.03 -12.66
CA LYS A 209 -7.30 -11.11 -11.71
C LYS A 209 -8.55 -11.72 -11.10
N ALA A 210 -9.56 -10.90 -10.80
CA ALA A 210 -10.85 -11.40 -10.33
C ALA A 210 -11.50 -12.35 -11.34
N GLY A 211 -11.46 -11.99 -12.63
CA GLY A 211 -11.92 -12.85 -13.72
C GLY A 211 -11.17 -14.18 -13.82
N GLU A 212 -9.85 -14.17 -13.71
CA GLU A 212 -9.03 -15.40 -13.67
C GLU A 212 -9.38 -16.31 -12.48
N MET A 213 -9.73 -15.70 -11.35
CA MET A 213 -10.13 -16.42 -10.14
C MET A 213 -11.60 -16.83 -10.12
N GLY A 214 -12.39 -16.40 -11.10
CA GLY A 214 -13.83 -16.64 -11.15
C GLY A 214 -14.64 -15.90 -10.08
N LEU A 215 -14.11 -14.81 -9.53
CA LEU A 215 -14.75 -14.00 -8.49
C LEU A 215 -15.45 -12.78 -9.11
N GLN A 216 -16.64 -12.43 -8.60
CA GLN A 216 -17.34 -11.22 -9.02
C GLN A 216 -16.55 -9.95 -8.66
N PHE A 217 -16.54 -8.99 -9.57
CA PHE A 217 -15.83 -7.72 -9.42
C PHE A 217 -16.71 -6.54 -9.82
N ASP A 218 -16.84 -5.59 -8.90
CA ASP A 218 -17.36 -4.25 -9.13
C ASP A 218 -16.54 -3.24 -8.31
N GLU A 219 -16.89 -1.96 -8.41
CA GLU A 219 -16.20 -0.82 -7.77
C GLU A 219 -16.53 -0.66 -6.28
N THR A 220 -17.44 -1.46 -5.73
CA THR A 220 -17.85 -1.36 -4.34
C THR A 220 -16.87 -2.05 -3.39
N LYS A 221 -16.95 -1.71 -2.11
CA LYS A 221 -16.22 -2.38 -1.02
C LYS A 221 -16.91 -3.67 -0.56
N ASP A 222 -17.85 -4.19 -1.35
CA ASP A 222 -18.70 -5.32 -0.98
C ASP A 222 -18.65 -6.49 -1.98
N CYS A 223 -17.96 -6.31 -3.12
CA CYS A 223 -17.85 -7.36 -4.12
C CYS A 223 -17.04 -8.56 -3.62
N GLU A 224 -17.27 -9.71 -4.25
CA GLU A 224 -16.69 -11.00 -3.86
C GLU A 224 -15.15 -10.95 -3.87
N TYR A 225 -14.55 -10.38 -4.92
CA TYR A 225 -13.11 -10.22 -5.01
C TYR A 225 -12.55 -9.36 -3.89
N PHE A 226 -13.19 -8.22 -3.58
CA PHE A 226 -12.76 -7.34 -2.50
C PHE A 226 -12.81 -8.04 -1.14
N LYS A 227 -13.91 -8.72 -0.82
CA LYS A 227 -14.07 -9.49 0.43
C LYS A 227 -13.02 -10.59 0.54
N HIS A 228 -12.72 -11.28 -0.56
CA HIS A 228 -11.68 -12.30 -0.60
C HIS A 228 -10.31 -11.72 -0.24
N ILE A 229 -9.84 -10.68 -0.95
CA ILE A 229 -8.51 -10.13 -0.70
C ILE A 229 -8.37 -9.47 0.68
N TYR A 230 -9.47 -8.90 1.21
CA TYR A 230 -9.47 -8.23 2.51
C TYR A 230 -9.34 -9.23 3.67
N SER A 231 -10.02 -10.38 3.55
CA SER A 231 -10.11 -11.38 4.62
C SER A 231 -9.08 -12.51 4.53
N TYR A 232 -8.60 -12.85 3.33
CA TYR A 232 -7.77 -14.02 3.12
C TYR A 232 -6.31 -13.78 3.52
N ASN A 233 -5.75 -14.72 4.28
CA ASN A 233 -4.34 -14.76 4.64
C ASN A 233 -3.85 -16.22 4.67
N SER A 234 -2.88 -16.57 3.83
CA SER A 234 -2.31 -17.93 3.81
C SER A 234 -1.29 -18.20 4.92
N HIS A 235 -0.86 -17.16 5.66
CA HIS A 235 0.19 -17.24 6.68
C HIS A 235 1.55 -17.75 6.17
N LYS A 236 1.76 -17.87 4.85
CA LYS A 236 3.00 -18.45 4.26
C LYS A 236 4.28 -17.65 4.53
N LEU A 237 4.15 -16.38 4.93
CA LEU A 237 5.28 -15.54 5.32
C LEU A 237 5.68 -15.74 6.78
N GLU A 238 4.83 -16.31 7.63
CA GLU A 238 5.12 -16.46 9.07
C GLU A 238 6.24 -17.47 9.29
N ASN A 239 7.05 -17.22 10.33
CA ASN A 239 8.04 -18.19 10.79
C ASN A 239 7.32 -19.41 11.39
N GLU A 240 7.79 -20.62 11.06
CA GLU A 240 7.30 -21.88 11.64
C GLU A 240 7.64 -22.00 13.13
#